data_AF-A0A9D2BZX6-F1
#
_entry.id   AF-A0A9D2BZX6-F1
#
_cell.length_a   1.000
_cell.length_b   1.000
_cell.length_c   1.000
_cell.angle_alpha   90.00
_cell.angle_beta   90.00
_cell.angle_gamma   90.00
#
_symmetry.space_group_name_H-M   'P 1'
#
loop_
_entity.id
_entity.type
_entity.pdbx_description
1 polymer ?
#
loop_
_entity_poly.entity_id
_entity_poly.type
_entity_poly.pdbx_seq_one_letter_code
_entity_poly.pdbx_strand_id
1 'polypeptide(L)'
;MRELDRKGKILLGGTCALVALVVVLAAIALALRGGEDPAPEDTGPSVPADELLVEDLYEGQRLIPKFDVEKNQLDPELFQEGEDGFLHYGEALLGVDVAEYQGAIDWGQVKEAGIDFAILRLGWRGMTEGGLNLDATYQQNIEGAAGAGMPVGVYFFSQAVSEEEAREEAAFVLEALGGRELQYPVVFDWEQPFPSESLPAEDLRAYDMTGEQVSRFALAFCQEIEKGGYTPCVYTNKTMAYGFFDLELLGDYPLWYAEYQPAPSLYYGFDLWQYTASGSVPGIEGDVDLNLCFASF
;
A
#
# COMPACT_ATOMS: atom_id res chain seq x y z
N MET A 1 -29.55 -98.63 28.72
CA MET A 1 -28.57 -98.17 27.70
C MET A 1 -28.67 -96.66 27.59
N ARG A 2 -27.59 -95.97 28.00
CA ARG A 2 -27.17 -94.61 27.62
C ARG A 2 -28.19 -93.49 27.91
N GLU A 3 -28.07 -92.70 28.99
CA GLU A 3 -26.88 -91.92 29.39
C GLU A 3 -26.18 -91.31 28.17
N LEU A 4 -26.69 -90.18 27.68
CA LEU A 4 -25.99 -89.13 26.91
C LEU A 4 -27.02 -88.10 26.38
N ASP A 5 -27.60 -87.22 27.22
CA ASP A 5 -28.15 -85.94 26.69
C ASP A 5 -28.40 -84.83 27.75
N ARG A 6 -27.57 -84.74 28.80
CA ARG A 6 -27.71 -83.65 29.81
C ARG A 6 -26.48 -82.76 29.97
N LYS A 7 -25.36 -83.10 29.32
CA LYS A 7 -24.12 -82.29 29.33
C LYS A 7 -23.99 -81.30 28.15
N GLY A 8 -24.82 -81.42 27.10
CA GLY A 8 -24.77 -80.54 25.92
C GLY A 8 -25.54 -79.22 26.03
N LYS A 9 -26.52 -79.11 26.93
CA LYS A 9 -27.39 -77.91 27.03
C LYS A 9 -26.95 -76.86 28.06
N ILE A 10 -26.07 -77.21 29.01
CA ILE A 10 -25.56 -76.27 30.02
C ILE A 10 -24.29 -75.55 29.53
N LEU A 11 -23.46 -76.21 28.71
CA LEU A 11 -22.22 -75.61 28.21
C LEU A 11 -22.46 -74.57 27.11
N LEU A 12 -23.52 -74.73 26.29
CA LEU A 12 -23.88 -73.80 25.21
C LEU A 12 -24.58 -72.51 25.70
N GLY A 13 -25.35 -72.59 26.80
CA GLY A 13 -26.02 -71.42 27.39
C GLY A 13 -25.06 -70.50 28.18
N GLY A 14 -24.08 -71.09 28.86
CA GLY A 14 -23.08 -70.33 29.62
C GLY A 14 -22.03 -69.63 28.76
N THR A 15 -21.65 -70.20 27.61
CA THR A 15 -20.68 -69.57 26.69
C THR A 15 -21.30 -68.43 25.88
N CYS A 16 -22.54 -68.56 25.40
CA CYS A 16 -23.21 -67.46 24.69
C CYS A 16 -23.53 -66.28 25.61
N ALA A 17 -23.91 -66.53 26.88
CA ALA A 17 -24.17 -65.45 27.84
C ALA A 17 -22.89 -64.71 28.26
N LEU A 18 -21.76 -65.42 28.41
CA LEU A 18 -20.47 -64.80 28.75
C LEU A 18 -19.92 -63.97 27.58
N VAL A 19 -20.04 -64.46 26.35
CA VAL A 19 -19.61 -63.73 25.13
C VAL A 19 -20.49 -62.50 24.90
N ALA A 20 -21.81 -62.61 25.09
CA ALA A 20 -22.72 -61.46 24.98
C ALA A 20 -22.41 -60.39 26.04
N LEU A 21 -22.11 -60.79 27.29
CA LEU A 21 -21.77 -59.84 28.36
C LEU A 21 -20.42 -59.15 28.10
N VAL A 22 -19.41 -59.85 27.57
CA VAL A 22 -18.11 -59.26 27.20
C VAL A 22 -18.26 -58.29 26.02
N VAL A 23 -19.10 -58.59 25.03
CA VAL A 23 -19.38 -57.68 23.90
C VAL A 23 -20.13 -56.44 24.36
N VAL A 24 -21.10 -56.58 25.27
CA VAL A 24 -21.84 -55.43 25.84
C VAL A 24 -20.94 -54.57 26.73
N LEU A 25 -20.08 -55.17 27.56
CA LEU A 25 -19.12 -54.42 28.38
C LEU A 25 -18.03 -53.75 27.53
N ALA A 26 -17.59 -54.36 26.42
CA ALA A 26 -16.69 -53.75 25.46
C ALA A 26 -17.36 -52.60 24.69
N ALA A 27 -18.62 -52.75 24.29
CA ALA A 27 -19.39 -51.69 23.63
C ALA A 27 -19.68 -50.51 24.57
N ILE A 28 -19.97 -50.77 25.85
CA ILE A 28 -20.13 -49.74 26.88
C ILE A 28 -18.79 -49.08 27.20
N ALA A 29 -17.68 -49.82 27.23
CA ALA A 29 -16.34 -49.24 27.39
C ALA A 29 -15.91 -48.39 26.18
N LEU A 30 -16.34 -48.73 24.96
CA LEU A 30 -16.17 -47.89 23.77
C LEU A 30 -17.12 -46.68 23.74
N ALA A 31 -18.32 -46.79 24.32
CA ALA A 31 -19.27 -45.68 24.40
C ALA A 31 -18.95 -44.71 25.57
N LEU A 32 -18.32 -45.20 26.65
CA LEU A 32 -17.88 -44.41 27.81
C LEU A 32 -16.45 -43.87 27.66
N ARG A 33 -15.63 -44.47 26.80
CA ARG A 33 -14.54 -43.75 26.14
C ARG A 33 -15.21 -42.85 25.11
N GLY A 34 -15.75 -41.73 25.56
CA GLY A 34 -16.03 -40.63 24.65
C GLY A 34 -14.77 -40.42 23.84
N GLY A 35 -14.77 -40.89 22.60
CA GLY A 35 -13.93 -40.28 21.60
C GLY A 35 -14.44 -38.85 21.58
N GLU A 36 -13.67 -37.95 22.17
CA GLU A 36 -13.58 -36.64 21.57
C GLU A 36 -13.21 -36.94 20.12
N ASP A 37 -14.20 -36.98 19.24
CA ASP A 37 -13.94 -36.63 17.86
C ASP A 37 -13.11 -35.36 17.98
N PRO A 38 -11.86 -35.32 17.46
CA PRO A 38 -11.11 -34.09 17.48
C PRO A 38 -12.08 -33.05 16.93
N ALA A 39 -12.32 -31.98 17.71
CA ALA A 39 -13.03 -30.83 17.19
C ALA A 39 -12.44 -30.58 15.81
N PRO A 40 -13.26 -30.42 14.74
CA PRO A 40 -12.71 -30.19 13.42
C PRO A 40 -11.62 -29.16 13.60
N GLU A 41 -10.38 -29.52 13.25
CA GLU A 41 -9.30 -28.55 13.27
C GLU A 41 -9.88 -27.36 12.53
N ASP A 42 -9.89 -26.21 13.19
CA ASP A 42 -10.24 -24.96 12.56
C ASP A 42 -9.15 -24.72 11.51
N THR A 43 -9.26 -25.41 10.38
CA THR A 43 -8.50 -25.17 9.17
C THR A 43 -9.14 -23.95 8.54
N GLY A 44 -9.18 -22.84 9.29
CA GLY A 44 -9.28 -21.53 8.71
C GLY A 44 -8.33 -21.46 7.52
N PRO A 45 -8.68 -20.69 6.48
CA PRO A 45 -7.94 -20.68 5.22
C PRO A 45 -6.43 -20.62 5.50
N SER A 46 -5.69 -21.61 5.03
CA SER A 46 -4.25 -21.66 5.23
C SER A 46 -3.63 -20.49 4.48
N VAL A 47 -3.11 -19.51 5.22
CA VAL A 47 -2.40 -18.36 4.64
C VAL A 47 -1.11 -18.86 3.97
N PRO A 48 -0.85 -18.54 2.69
CA PRO A 48 0.42 -18.85 2.03
C PRO A 48 1.63 -18.30 2.81
N ALA A 49 2.80 -18.92 2.63
CA ALA A 49 3.98 -18.56 3.43
C ALA A 49 4.53 -17.15 3.13
N ASP A 50 4.26 -16.67 1.92
CA ASP A 50 4.60 -15.39 1.32
C ASP A 50 3.47 -14.35 1.45
N GLU A 51 2.40 -14.67 2.20
CA GLU A 51 1.28 -13.77 2.45
C GLU A 51 1.02 -13.58 3.96
N LEU A 52 0.26 -12.54 4.28
CA LEU A 52 -0.27 -12.25 5.60
C LEU A 52 -1.78 -11.97 5.49
N LEU A 53 -2.56 -12.53 6.42
CA LEU A 53 -3.94 -12.09 6.63
C LEU A 53 -3.93 -10.89 7.58
N VAL A 54 -4.41 -9.75 7.12
CA VAL A 54 -4.48 -8.50 7.88
C VAL A 54 -5.92 -8.00 7.96
N GLU A 55 -6.22 -7.25 9.02
CA GLU A 55 -7.50 -6.54 9.17
C GLU A 55 -7.28 -5.09 8.72
N ASP A 56 -7.80 -4.75 7.54
CA ASP A 56 -7.80 -3.40 7.01
C ASP A 56 -8.94 -2.59 7.63
N LEU A 57 -8.68 -1.32 7.97
CA LEU A 57 -9.66 -0.46 8.65
C LEU A 57 -10.95 -0.25 7.84
N TYR A 58 -10.86 -0.31 6.50
CA TYR A 58 -11.97 0.02 5.60
C TYR A 58 -12.42 -1.16 4.73
N GLU A 59 -11.52 -2.11 4.48
CA GLU A 59 -11.78 -3.27 3.61
C GLU A 59 -11.98 -4.58 4.39
N GLY A 60 -11.74 -4.57 5.71
CA GLY A 60 -11.82 -5.75 6.57
C GLY A 60 -10.69 -6.75 6.30
N GLN A 61 -10.95 -8.04 6.47
CA GLN A 61 -9.94 -9.08 6.28
C GLN A 61 -9.46 -9.18 4.83
N ARG A 62 -8.14 -9.07 4.63
CA ARG A 62 -7.49 -9.25 3.32
C ARG A 62 -6.16 -9.98 3.42
N LEU A 63 -5.82 -10.71 2.36
CA LEU A 63 -4.47 -11.24 2.16
C LEU A 63 -3.61 -10.17 1.49
N ILE A 64 -2.38 -10.00 1.98
CA ILE A 64 -1.36 -9.11 1.41
C ILE A 64 -0.04 -9.86 1.27
N PRO A 65 0.85 -9.45 0.34
CA PRO A 65 2.21 -9.98 0.30
C PRO A 65 2.93 -9.73 1.63
N LYS A 66 3.74 -10.69 2.05
CA LYS A 66 4.56 -10.61 3.25
C LYS A 66 5.93 -10.03 2.91
N PHE A 67 6.18 -8.83 3.39
CA PHE A 67 7.47 -8.14 3.27
C PHE A 67 8.10 -7.95 4.66
N ASP A 68 9.42 -8.13 4.75
CA ASP A 68 10.24 -7.82 5.92
C ASP A 68 10.65 -6.35 5.94
N VAL A 69 9.64 -5.48 6.01
CA VAL A 69 9.78 -4.02 6.12
C VAL A 69 9.06 -3.49 7.35
N GLU A 70 9.32 -2.23 7.69
CA GLU A 70 8.65 -1.57 8.81
C GLU A 70 7.13 -1.56 8.63
N LYS A 71 6.42 -1.76 9.73
CA LYS A 71 4.95 -1.73 9.77
C LYS A 71 4.48 -0.35 10.17
N ASN A 72 3.33 0.05 9.67
CA ASN A 72 2.66 1.27 10.10
C ASN A 72 2.46 1.26 11.63
N GLN A 73 2.94 2.32 12.30
CA GLN A 73 2.84 2.51 13.74
C GLN A 73 1.84 3.61 14.14
N LEU A 74 1.13 4.21 13.17
CA LEU A 74 0.20 5.30 13.42
C LEU A 74 -1.06 4.77 14.12
N ASP A 75 -1.53 5.51 15.12
CA ASP A 75 -2.77 5.19 15.83
C ASP A 75 -3.94 5.91 15.12
N PRO A 76 -4.87 5.17 14.49
CA PRO A 76 -5.97 5.78 13.74
C PRO A 76 -6.90 6.63 14.63
N GLU A 77 -6.91 6.44 15.95
CA GLU A 77 -7.73 7.24 16.87
C GLU A 77 -7.14 8.63 17.16
N LEU A 78 -5.89 8.89 16.80
CA LEU A 78 -5.21 10.16 17.06
C LEU A 78 -5.33 11.18 15.92
N PHE A 79 -5.87 10.80 14.77
CA PHE A 79 -6.16 11.73 13.68
C PHE A 79 -7.36 12.61 14.03
N GLN A 80 -7.20 13.93 13.87
CA GLN A 80 -8.22 14.90 14.25
C GLN A 80 -8.36 15.99 13.19
N GLU A 81 -9.59 16.29 12.80
CA GLU A 81 -9.89 17.47 11.99
C GLU A 81 -9.80 18.72 12.88
N GLY A 82 -8.98 19.68 12.47
CA GLY A 82 -8.80 20.95 13.15
C GLY A 82 -9.91 21.95 12.82
N GLU A 83 -9.99 23.03 13.59
CA GLU A 83 -10.90 24.16 13.28
C GLU A 83 -10.51 24.89 11.99
N ASP A 84 -9.29 24.67 11.51
CA ASP A 84 -8.78 25.13 10.21
C ASP A 84 -9.30 24.29 9.02
N GLY A 85 -9.98 23.17 9.29
CA GLY A 85 -10.51 22.26 8.27
C GLY A 85 -9.47 21.28 7.72
N PHE A 86 -8.29 21.18 8.34
CA PHE A 86 -7.25 20.22 7.95
C PHE A 86 -7.19 19.04 8.92
N LEU A 87 -6.65 17.93 8.44
CA LEU A 87 -6.39 16.76 9.28
C LEU A 87 -5.03 16.93 9.97
N HIS A 88 -4.97 16.62 11.27
CA HIS A 88 -3.75 16.74 12.08
C HIS A 88 -3.41 15.42 12.78
N TYR A 89 -2.11 15.15 12.94
CA TYR A 89 -1.59 14.01 13.71
C TYR A 89 -0.25 14.37 14.37
N GLY A 90 -0.23 14.49 15.70
CA GLY A 90 1.00 14.76 16.44
C GLY A 90 1.76 16.00 15.94
N GLU A 91 3.03 15.81 15.55
CA GLU A 91 3.89 16.85 14.96
C GLU A 91 4.02 16.71 13.43
N ALA A 92 3.12 15.96 12.78
CA ALA A 92 3.13 15.81 11.32
C ALA A 92 2.93 17.17 10.64
N LEU A 93 3.67 17.39 9.56
CA LEU A 93 3.61 18.63 8.78
C LEU A 93 2.53 18.52 7.71
N LEU A 94 1.80 19.61 7.47
CA LEU A 94 0.73 19.67 6.48
C LEU A 94 1.28 20.15 5.13
N GLY A 95 0.94 19.46 4.04
CA GLY A 95 1.42 19.80 2.70
C GLY A 95 0.36 19.75 1.63
N VAL A 96 0.69 20.36 0.50
CA VAL A 96 -0.06 20.20 -0.76
C VAL A 96 0.81 19.51 -1.79
N ASP A 97 0.18 18.85 -2.75
CA ASP A 97 0.85 18.53 -4.01
C ASP A 97 0.04 19.09 -5.18
N VAL A 98 0.75 19.64 -6.17
CA VAL A 98 0.14 20.45 -7.22
C VAL A 98 0.78 20.19 -8.57
N ALA A 99 -0.02 20.38 -9.62
CA ALA A 99 0.37 20.28 -11.02
C ALA A 99 -0.22 21.46 -11.80
N GLU A 100 -0.19 21.37 -13.13
CA GLU A 100 -0.84 22.36 -14.01
C GLU A 100 -2.35 22.52 -13.74
N TYR A 101 -3.01 21.54 -13.12
CA TYR A 101 -4.45 21.54 -12.86
C TYR A 101 -4.90 22.64 -11.89
N GLN A 102 -4.04 23.05 -10.96
CA GLN A 102 -4.33 24.11 -9.99
C GLN A 102 -4.12 25.53 -10.58
N GLY A 103 -3.60 25.64 -11.79
CA GLY A 103 -3.41 26.92 -12.46
C GLY A 103 -2.46 27.86 -11.70
N ALA A 104 -2.88 29.11 -11.51
CA ALA A 104 -2.07 30.12 -10.82
C ALA A 104 -2.31 30.07 -9.30
N ILE A 105 -1.23 29.92 -8.53
CA ILE A 105 -1.27 29.77 -7.08
C ILE A 105 -0.71 31.01 -6.37
N ASP A 106 -1.42 31.51 -5.36
CA ASP A 106 -0.90 32.50 -4.41
C ASP A 106 -0.21 31.79 -3.23
N TRP A 107 1.09 31.54 -3.39
CA TRP A 107 1.92 30.86 -2.39
C TRP A 107 2.03 31.60 -1.06
N GLY A 108 1.78 32.92 -1.04
CA GLY A 108 1.72 33.68 0.21
C GLY A 108 0.50 33.27 1.03
N GLN A 109 -0.68 33.23 0.39
CA GLN A 109 -1.91 32.76 1.04
C GLN A 109 -1.84 31.29 1.44
N VAL A 110 -1.24 30.43 0.61
CA VAL A 110 -1.03 29.01 0.93
C VAL A 110 -0.23 28.86 2.23
N LYS A 111 0.87 29.62 2.37
CA LYS A 111 1.68 29.60 3.59
C LYS A 111 0.95 30.21 4.80
N GLU A 112 0.21 31.29 4.59
CA GLU A 112 -0.62 31.91 5.64
C GLU A 112 -1.76 30.99 6.12
N ALA A 113 -2.23 30.07 5.26
CA ALA A 113 -3.20 29.06 5.61
C ALA A 113 -2.65 27.92 6.50
N GLY A 114 -1.35 27.91 6.78
CA GLY A 114 -0.72 26.89 7.63
C GLY A 114 -0.21 25.66 6.87
N ILE A 115 -0.05 25.74 5.54
CA ILE A 115 0.65 24.72 4.77
C ILE A 115 2.17 24.84 5.01
N ASP A 116 2.81 23.74 5.35
CA ASP A 116 4.23 23.64 5.73
C ASP A 116 5.16 23.27 4.56
N PHE A 117 4.65 22.56 3.55
CA PHE A 117 5.44 22.14 2.38
C PHE A 117 4.61 21.94 1.11
N ALA A 118 5.29 21.80 -0.03
CA ALA A 118 4.66 21.40 -1.29
C ALA A 118 5.48 20.38 -2.09
N ILE A 119 4.81 19.38 -2.67
CA ILE A 119 5.40 18.50 -3.71
C ILE A 119 4.86 18.92 -5.07
N LEU A 120 5.74 19.37 -5.97
CA LEU A 120 5.34 19.95 -7.26
C LEU A 120 5.50 18.92 -8.38
N ARG A 121 4.51 18.76 -9.26
CA ARG A 121 4.74 17.99 -10.49
C ARG A 121 5.79 18.71 -11.30
N LEU A 122 6.93 18.08 -11.50
CA LEU A 122 7.99 18.61 -12.35
C LEU A 122 7.74 18.24 -13.80
N GLY A 123 7.35 16.99 -14.04
CA GLY A 123 7.15 16.48 -15.38
C GLY A 123 6.41 15.16 -15.38
N TRP A 124 6.18 14.68 -16.59
CA TRP A 124 5.46 13.44 -16.82
C TRP A 124 5.91 12.79 -18.13
N ARG A 125 5.80 11.46 -18.17
CA ARG A 125 5.93 10.69 -19.40
C ARG A 125 4.55 10.37 -19.96
N GLY A 126 4.35 10.60 -21.25
CA GLY A 126 3.05 10.42 -21.88
C GLY A 126 2.59 8.97 -21.94
N MET A 127 1.29 8.74 -21.71
CA MET A 127 0.66 7.42 -21.62
C MET A 127 0.65 6.64 -22.96
N THR A 128 0.83 7.32 -24.10
CA THR A 128 0.81 6.72 -25.44
C THR A 128 2.21 6.68 -26.07
N GLU A 129 2.67 7.80 -26.61
CA GLU A 129 3.94 7.91 -27.34
C GLU A 129 5.17 7.96 -26.41
N GLY A 130 4.97 8.04 -25.09
CA GLY A 130 6.08 7.99 -24.12
C GLY A 130 6.98 9.22 -24.09
N GLY A 131 6.54 10.35 -24.65
CA GLY A 131 7.31 11.60 -24.62
C GLY A 131 7.47 12.15 -23.21
N LEU A 132 8.64 12.72 -22.91
CA LEU A 132 8.93 13.40 -21.66
C LEU A 132 8.48 14.86 -21.75
N ASN A 133 7.71 15.32 -20.77
CA ASN A 133 7.13 16.65 -20.76
C ASN A 133 7.41 17.32 -19.41
N LEU A 134 7.74 18.61 -19.47
CA LEU A 134 7.75 19.47 -18.28
C LEU A 134 6.30 19.86 -17.98
N ASP A 135 5.91 19.84 -16.72
CA ASP A 135 4.62 20.37 -16.30
C ASP A 135 4.54 21.88 -16.61
N ALA A 136 3.41 22.33 -17.15
CA ALA A 136 3.25 23.69 -17.66
C ALA A 136 3.36 24.76 -16.57
N THR A 137 3.09 24.42 -15.30
CA THR A 137 3.17 25.35 -14.17
C THR A 137 4.39 25.13 -13.28
N TYR A 138 5.21 24.08 -13.52
CA TYR A 138 6.38 23.76 -12.69
C TYR A 138 7.26 24.97 -12.38
N GLN A 139 7.67 25.73 -13.41
CA GLN A 139 8.56 26.88 -13.23
C GLN A 139 7.92 27.97 -12.37
N GLN A 140 6.63 28.26 -12.60
CA GLN A 140 5.89 29.24 -11.82
C GLN A 140 5.73 28.78 -10.38
N ASN A 141 5.42 27.50 -10.17
CA ASN A 141 5.19 26.93 -8.84
C ASN A 141 6.47 26.89 -8.02
N ILE A 142 7.59 26.45 -8.59
CA ILE A 142 8.85 26.36 -7.84
C ILE A 142 9.43 27.73 -7.51
N GLU A 143 9.26 28.72 -8.38
CA GLU A 143 9.65 30.11 -8.09
C GLU A 143 8.71 30.77 -7.07
N GLY A 144 7.40 30.56 -7.19
CA GLY A 144 6.40 31.09 -6.27
C GLY A 144 6.54 30.53 -4.86
N ALA A 145 6.65 29.22 -4.74
CA ALA A 145 6.89 28.53 -3.47
C ALA A 145 8.21 29.00 -2.82
N ALA A 146 9.30 29.05 -3.59
CA ALA A 146 10.58 29.57 -3.09
C ALA A 146 10.49 31.05 -2.65
N GLY A 147 9.74 31.87 -3.38
CA GLY A 147 9.50 33.28 -3.05
C GLY A 147 8.72 33.47 -1.74
N ALA A 148 7.81 32.55 -1.42
CA ALA A 148 7.11 32.50 -0.12
C ALA A 148 7.96 31.83 0.98
N GLY A 149 9.15 31.29 0.64
CA GLY A 149 9.99 30.51 1.54
C GLY A 149 9.32 29.19 1.96
N MET A 150 8.55 28.58 1.06
CA MET A 150 7.95 27.27 1.24
C MET A 150 8.97 26.17 0.92
N PRO A 151 9.24 25.22 1.83
CA PRO A 151 9.96 23.98 1.53
C PRO A 151 9.30 23.20 0.40
N VAL A 152 10.10 22.73 -0.57
CA VAL A 152 9.57 22.02 -1.74
C VAL A 152 10.27 20.71 -2.02
N GLY A 153 9.49 19.76 -2.53
CA GLY A 153 9.90 18.56 -3.22
C GLY A 153 9.27 18.54 -4.61
N VAL A 154 9.54 17.50 -5.39
CA VAL A 154 8.96 17.36 -6.73
C VAL A 154 8.56 15.92 -7.00
N TYR A 155 7.61 15.71 -7.91
CA TYR A 155 7.31 14.36 -8.41
C TYR A 155 7.36 14.32 -9.94
N PHE A 156 7.59 13.10 -10.46
CA PHE A 156 7.53 12.81 -11.88
C PHE A 156 6.52 11.70 -12.13
N PHE A 157 5.47 12.01 -12.89
CA PHE A 157 4.46 11.03 -13.29
C PHE A 157 5.02 10.12 -14.40
N SER A 158 5.38 8.91 -14.02
CA SER A 158 6.03 7.90 -14.85
C SER A 158 5.02 7.11 -15.67
N GLN A 159 5.42 6.84 -16.92
CA GLN A 159 4.79 5.83 -17.79
C GLN A 159 5.91 4.99 -18.43
N ALA A 160 6.98 4.75 -17.67
CA ALA A 160 8.13 3.97 -18.11
C ALA A 160 7.72 2.52 -18.38
N VAL A 161 8.27 1.95 -19.46
CA VAL A 161 8.10 0.53 -19.81
C VAL A 161 9.41 -0.27 -19.71
N SER A 162 10.46 0.38 -19.22
CA SER A 162 11.77 -0.23 -18.98
C SER A 162 12.56 0.52 -17.90
N GLU A 163 13.58 -0.13 -17.33
CA GLU A 163 14.53 0.54 -16.42
C GLU A 163 15.29 1.67 -17.12
N GLU A 164 15.57 1.55 -18.42
CA GLU A 164 16.24 2.61 -19.20
C GLU A 164 15.36 3.86 -19.26
N GLU A 165 14.06 3.71 -19.54
CA GLU A 165 13.13 4.83 -19.54
C GLU A 165 12.95 5.45 -18.15
N ALA A 166 12.97 4.67 -17.08
CA ALA A 166 12.94 5.21 -15.72
C ALA A 166 14.22 6.03 -15.41
N ARG A 167 15.38 5.61 -15.92
CA ARG A 167 16.62 6.41 -15.84
C ARG A 167 16.56 7.68 -16.68
N GLU A 168 15.92 7.65 -17.85
CA GLU A 168 15.66 8.85 -18.66
C GLU A 168 14.74 9.84 -17.94
N GLU A 169 13.70 9.36 -17.27
CA GLU A 169 12.80 10.20 -16.45
C GLU A 169 13.57 10.86 -15.30
N ALA A 170 14.40 10.10 -14.58
CA ALA A 170 15.25 10.66 -13.55
C ALA A 170 16.26 11.68 -14.11
N ALA A 171 16.89 11.40 -15.25
CA ALA A 171 17.81 12.33 -15.90
C ALA A 171 17.11 13.64 -16.31
N PHE A 172 15.87 13.54 -16.80
CA PHE A 172 15.03 14.70 -17.13
C PHE A 172 14.73 15.54 -15.89
N VAL A 173 14.37 14.91 -14.77
CA VAL A 173 14.18 15.58 -13.48
C VAL A 173 15.45 16.31 -13.06
N LEU A 174 16.61 15.66 -13.08
CA LEU A 174 17.88 16.25 -12.69
C LEU A 174 18.27 17.44 -13.58
N GLU A 175 18.04 17.34 -14.89
CA GLU A 175 18.25 18.44 -15.84
C GLU A 175 17.35 19.64 -15.51
N ALA A 176 16.05 19.40 -15.29
CA ALA A 176 15.08 20.44 -14.97
C ALA A 176 15.30 21.09 -13.60
N LEU A 177 15.83 20.34 -12.62
CA LEU A 177 16.22 20.88 -11.32
C LEU A 177 17.47 21.76 -11.44
N GLY A 178 18.41 21.44 -12.34
CA GLY A 178 19.58 22.28 -12.60
C GLY A 178 20.46 22.53 -11.37
N GLY A 179 20.47 21.59 -10.40
CA GLY A 179 21.20 21.71 -9.14
C GLY A 179 20.52 22.57 -8.07
N ARG A 180 19.24 22.94 -8.25
CA ARG A 180 18.43 23.58 -7.20
C ARG A 180 18.31 22.66 -5.99
N GLU A 181 18.51 23.20 -4.79
CA GLU A 181 18.29 22.46 -3.54
C GLU A 181 16.79 22.25 -3.27
N LEU A 182 16.43 21.05 -2.81
CA LEU A 182 15.09 20.69 -2.36
C LEU A 182 15.13 20.33 -0.87
N GLN A 183 14.04 20.58 -0.16
CA GLN A 183 13.90 20.23 1.26
C GLN A 183 13.01 18.99 1.45
N TYR A 184 12.35 18.57 0.38
CA TYR A 184 11.49 17.39 0.30
C TYR A 184 11.91 16.55 -0.92
N PRO A 185 11.52 15.27 -0.98
CA PRO A 185 12.11 14.33 -1.93
C PRO A 185 11.72 14.58 -3.39
N VAL A 186 12.42 13.88 -4.27
CA VAL A 186 12.04 13.66 -5.67
C VAL A 186 11.29 12.34 -5.76
N VAL A 187 10.01 12.39 -6.10
CA VAL A 187 9.12 11.23 -6.04
C VAL A 187 8.95 10.59 -7.42
N PHE A 188 9.16 9.27 -7.48
CA PHE A 188 8.72 8.42 -8.59
C PHE A 188 7.23 8.12 -8.43
N ASP A 189 6.42 8.61 -9.36
CA ASP A 189 4.98 8.42 -9.36
C ASP A 189 4.56 7.56 -10.55
N TRP A 190 4.47 6.25 -10.34
CA TRP A 190 3.92 5.33 -11.32
C TRP A 190 2.62 4.76 -10.78
N GLU A 191 1.55 5.00 -11.54
CA GLU A 191 0.24 4.42 -11.27
C GLU A 191 -0.17 3.50 -12.42
N GLN A 192 -0.85 2.41 -12.08
CA GLN A 192 -1.40 1.51 -13.08
C GLN A 192 -2.35 2.30 -14.00
N PRO A 193 -2.08 2.38 -15.30
CA PRO A 193 -2.93 3.15 -16.19
C PRO A 193 -4.26 2.42 -16.40
N PHE A 194 -5.37 3.15 -16.32
CA PHE A 194 -6.71 2.60 -16.48
C PHE A 194 -7.28 2.94 -17.87
N PRO A 195 -7.73 1.92 -18.64
CA PRO A 195 -8.38 2.15 -19.93
C PRO A 195 -9.66 2.98 -19.80
N SER A 196 -9.92 3.82 -20.80
CA SER A 196 -11.14 4.61 -20.94
C SER A 196 -11.69 4.54 -22.37
N GLU A 197 -12.91 5.04 -22.60
CA GLU A 197 -13.47 5.12 -23.97
C GLU A 197 -12.58 5.93 -24.93
N SER A 198 -11.90 6.95 -24.40
CA SER A 198 -11.01 7.83 -25.18
C SER A 198 -9.57 7.32 -25.28
N LEU A 199 -9.18 6.38 -24.42
CA LEU A 199 -7.82 5.85 -24.34
C LEU A 199 -7.89 4.36 -23.97
N PRO A 200 -8.08 3.49 -24.98
CA PRO A 200 -8.25 2.06 -24.76
C PRO A 200 -6.93 1.39 -24.35
N ALA A 201 -7.02 0.15 -23.85
CA ALA A 201 -5.88 -0.57 -23.29
C ALA A 201 -4.72 -0.74 -24.28
N GLU A 202 -5.01 -0.98 -25.55
CA GLU A 202 -4.02 -1.14 -26.61
C GLU A 202 -3.17 0.12 -26.90
N ASP A 203 -3.65 1.30 -26.50
CA ASP A 203 -2.95 2.57 -26.68
C ASP A 203 -2.15 2.97 -25.43
N LEU A 204 -2.39 2.30 -24.29
CA LEU A 204 -1.70 2.54 -23.03
C LEU A 204 -0.39 1.77 -22.96
N ARG A 205 0.73 2.49 -23.12
CA ARG A 205 2.07 1.87 -23.22
C ARG A 205 2.48 1.08 -21.97
N ALA A 206 2.05 1.52 -20.79
CA ALA A 206 2.39 0.93 -19.51
C ALA A 206 1.29 0.02 -18.93
N TYR A 207 0.29 -0.37 -19.73
CA TYR A 207 -0.87 -1.14 -19.25
C TYR A 207 -0.54 -2.55 -18.75
N ASP A 208 0.26 -3.30 -19.51
CA ASP A 208 0.58 -4.70 -19.22
C ASP A 208 1.90 -4.87 -18.43
N MET A 209 2.24 -3.89 -17.59
CA MET A 209 3.43 -3.98 -16.73
C MET A 209 3.18 -4.92 -15.55
N THR A 210 4.17 -5.76 -15.24
CA THR A 210 4.14 -6.60 -14.03
C THR A 210 4.70 -5.85 -12.82
N GLY A 211 4.31 -6.26 -11.62
CA GLY A 211 4.86 -5.70 -10.38
C GLY A 211 6.40 -5.75 -10.29
N GLU A 212 6.99 -6.87 -10.72
CA GLU A 212 8.46 -7.03 -10.79
C GLU A 212 9.11 -5.99 -11.72
N GLN A 213 8.48 -5.67 -12.85
CA GLN A 213 8.96 -4.64 -13.76
C GLN A 213 8.86 -3.26 -13.13
N VAL A 214 7.68 -2.89 -12.62
CA VAL A 214 7.45 -1.56 -12.03
C VAL A 214 8.35 -1.32 -10.81
N SER A 215 8.57 -2.33 -9.98
CA SER A 215 9.51 -2.25 -8.84
C SER A 215 10.94 -1.97 -9.30
N ARG A 216 11.39 -2.60 -10.39
CA ARG A 216 12.71 -2.31 -10.99
C ARG A 216 12.77 -0.92 -11.62
N PHE A 217 11.67 -0.40 -12.17
CA PHE A 217 11.63 0.96 -12.70
C PHE A 217 11.77 1.98 -11.58
N ALA A 218 11.02 1.81 -10.48
CA ALA A 218 11.14 2.63 -9.30
C ALA A 218 12.57 2.61 -8.73
N LEU A 219 13.17 1.42 -8.57
CA LEU A 219 14.55 1.27 -8.13
C LEU A 219 15.54 1.99 -9.07
N ALA A 220 15.38 1.82 -10.38
CA ALA A 220 16.26 2.45 -11.37
C ALA A 220 16.17 3.98 -11.33
N PHE A 221 14.95 4.53 -11.21
CA PHE A 221 14.72 5.96 -11.04
C PHE A 221 15.37 6.47 -9.74
N CYS A 222 15.07 5.84 -8.60
CA CYS A 222 15.57 6.26 -7.29
C CYS A 222 17.11 6.29 -7.25
N GLN A 223 17.76 5.25 -7.78
CA GLN A 223 19.23 5.19 -7.87
C GLN A 223 19.85 6.33 -8.70
N GLU A 224 19.18 6.81 -9.75
CA GLU A 224 19.68 7.95 -10.52
C GLU A 224 19.48 9.27 -9.79
N ILE A 225 18.34 9.44 -9.11
CA ILE A 225 18.08 10.60 -8.26
C ILE A 225 19.12 10.72 -7.14
N GLU A 226 19.46 9.61 -6.48
CA GLU A 226 20.52 9.57 -5.46
C GLU A 226 21.88 9.99 -6.02
N LYS A 227 22.25 9.53 -7.22
CA LYS A 227 23.49 9.96 -7.90
C LYS A 227 23.48 11.45 -8.20
N GLY A 228 22.30 12.03 -8.42
CA GLY A 228 22.09 13.46 -8.57
C GLY A 228 22.19 14.27 -7.27
N GLY A 229 22.28 13.60 -6.11
CA GLY A 229 22.40 14.23 -4.79
C GLY A 229 21.07 14.61 -4.15
N TYR A 230 19.96 14.04 -4.62
CA TYR A 230 18.62 14.26 -4.08
C TYR A 230 18.12 13.02 -3.33
N THR A 231 17.22 13.23 -2.36
CA THR A 231 16.51 12.15 -1.69
C THR A 231 15.40 11.61 -2.61
N PRO A 232 15.45 10.35 -3.07
CA PRO A 232 14.35 9.74 -3.79
C PRO A 232 13.20 9.37 -2.86
N CYS A 233 12.01 9.17 -3.42
CA CYS A 233 10.83 8.65 -2.75
C CYS A 233 9.96 7.92 -3.80
N VAL A 234 9.12 6.99 -3.36
CA VAL A 234 8.19 6.26 -4.24
C VAL A 234 6.75 6.57 -3.83
N TYR A 235 5.95 7.06 -4.76
CA TYR A 235 4.51 7.19 -4.56
C TYR A 235 3.84 5.83 -4.70
N THR A 236 2.84 5.57 -3.85
CA THR A 236 2.07 4.34 -3.88
C THR A 236 0.66 4.56 -3.36
N ASN A 237 -0.27 3.71 -3.79
CA ASN A 237 -1.55 3.47 -3.14
C ASN A 237 -1.64 1.98 -2.74
N LYS A 238 -2.77 1.50 -2.20
CA LYS A 238 -2.91 0.08 -1.80
C LYS A 238 -2.76 -0.89 -2.96
N THR A 239 -3.29 -0.55 -4.13
CA THR A 239 -3.20 -1.40 -5.33
C THR A 239 -1.74 -1.57 -5.72
N MET A 240 -0.98 -0.46 -5.71
CA MET A 240 0.44 -0.48 -6.00
C MET A 240 1.23 -1.24 -4.93
N ALA A 241 1.06 -0.91 -3.64
CA ALA A 241 1.82 -1.48 -2.53
C ALA A 241 1.63 -2.99 -2.37
N TYR A 242 0.43 -3.52 -2.64
CA TYR A 242 0.13 -4.95 -2.46
C TYR A 242 0.05 -5.75 -3.76
N GLY A 243 -0.12 -5.09 -4.90
CA GLY A 243 -0.29 -5.75 -6.20
C GLY A 243 0.87 -5.60 -7.17
N PHE A 244 1.72 -4.59 -6.97
CA PHE A 244 2.81 -4.26 -7.91
C PHE A 244 4.18 -4.18 -7.22
N PHE A 245 4.31 -3.37 -6.18
CA PHE A 245 5.61 -3.11 -5.59
C PHE A 245 6.11 -4.29 -4.75
N ASP A 246 7.38 -4.65 -4.97
CA ASP A 246 8.20 -5.36 -4.01
C ASP A 246 8.72 -4.35 -3.00
N LEU A 247 8.05 -4.26 -1.84
CA LEU A 247 8.42 -3.29 -0.81
C LEU A 247 9.73 -3.64 -0.12
N GLU A 248 10.17 -4.91 -0.12
CA GLU A 248 11.52 -5.26 0.38
C GLU A 248 12.60 -4.68 -0.54
N LEU A 249 12.40 -4.76 -1.86
CA LEU A 249 13.33 -4.18 -2.83
C LEU A 249 13.43 -2.65 -2.71
N LEU A 250 12.34 -2.00 -2.33
CA LEU A 250 12.23 -0.54 -2.22
C LEU A 250 12.38 -0.03 -0.78
N GLY A 251 12.66 -0.91 0.19
CA GLY A 251 12.56 -0.61 1.63
C GLY A 251 13.57 0.42 2.16
N ASP A 252 14.60 0.77 1.37
CA ASP A 252 15.53 1.85 1.68
C ASP A 252 15.01 3.24 1.26
N TYR A 253 13.89 3.30 0.54
CA TYR A 253 13.31 4.55 0.02
C TYR A 253 12.03 4.94 0.77
N PRO A 254 11.87 6.23 1.11
CA PRO A 254 10.63 6.75 1.66
C PRO A 254 9.43 6.45 0.78
N LEU A 255 8.27 6.24 1.40
CA LEU A 255 7.01 6.04 0.70
C LEU A 255 6.07 7.23 0.87
N TRP A 256 5.53 7.71 -0.24
CA TRP A 256 4.41 8.63 -0.27
C TRP A 256 3.13 7.86 -0.59
N TYR A 257 2.33 7.59 0.43
CA TYR A 257 1.15 6.76 0.36
C TYR A 257 -0.12 7.58 0.08
N ALA A 258 -0.99 7.14 -0.82
CA ALA A 258 -2.31 7.71 -1.03
C ALA A 258 -3.42 6.76 -0.56
N GLU A 259 -4.29 7.30 0.29
CA GLU A 259 -5.58 6.71 0.63
C GLU A 259 -6.51 7.80 1.17
N TYR A 260 -7.64 8.00 0.50
CA TYR A 260 -8.56 9.09 0.81
C TYR A 260 -9.56 8.68 1.90
N GLN A 261 -9.08 8.61 3.13
CA GLN A 261 -9.82 8.16 4.31
C GLN A 261 -9.47 9.00 5.55
N PRO A 262 -10.28 8.95 6.62
CA PRO A 262 -9.98 9.69 7.86
C PRO A 262 -8.71 9.26 8.60
N ALA A 263 -8.20 8.05 8.34
CA ALA A 263 -6.94 7.53 8.83
C ALA A 263 -6.33 6.59 7.78
N PRO A 264 -5.00 6.42 7.73
CA PRO A 264 -4.37 5.51 6.79
C PRO A 264 -4.46 4.06 7.30
N SER A 265 -4.70 3.12 6.40
CA SER A 265 -4.89 1.70 6.74
C SER A 265 -3.88 0.76 6.08
N LEU A 266 -2.86 1.30 5.39
CA LEU A 266 -1.73 0.51 4.92
C LEU A 266 -1.04 -0.19 6.10
N TYR A 267 -0.76 -1.48 5.93
CA TYR A 267 -0.14 -2.33 6.94
C TYR A 267 1.35 -2.00 7.13
N TYR A 268 2.03 -1.65 6.04
CA TYR A 268 3.43 -1.27 6.02
C TYR A 268 3.61 0.23 6.26
N GLY A 269 4.77 0.62 6.79
CA GLY A 269 5.10 2.01 7.11
C GLY A 269 5.24 2.88 5.85
N PHE A 270 5.03 4.18 6.02
CA PHE A 270 5.18 5.21 5.00
C PHE A 270 5.53 6.55 5.66
N ASP A 271 6.02 7.49 4.87
CA ASP A 271 6.64 8.73 5.34
C ASP A 271 5.78 9.96 5.04
N LEU A 272 5.07 9.92 3.92
CA LEU A 272 4.06 10.90 3.55
C LEU A 272 2.72 10.20 3.29
N TRP A 273 1.62 10.87 3.60
CA TRP A 273 0.27 10.39 3.33
C TRP A 273 -0.59 11.44 2.66
N GLN A 274 -1.00 11.19 1.42
CA GLN A 274 -2.03 11.94 0.71
C GLN A 274 -3.41 11.46 1.17
N TYR A 275 -4.06 12.25 2.02
CA TYR A 275 -5.28 11.85 2.72
C TYR A 275 -6.57 12.33 2.03
N THR A 276 -6.45 13.25 1.07
CA THR A 276 -7.59 13.68 0.23
C THR A 276 -7.11 14.33 -1.06
N ALA A 277 -7.94 14.20 -2.10
CA ALA A 277 -7.79 14.91 -3.37
C ALA A 277 -8.81 16.06 -3.55
N SER A 278 -9.60 16.36 -2.52
CA SER A 278 -10.67 17.36 -2.56
C SER A 278 -10.52 18.39 -1.44
N GLY A 279 -9.28 18.73 -1.11
CA GLY A 279 -8.94 19.78 -0.16
C GLY A 279 -9.26 21.18 -0.69
N SER A 280 -9.37 22.15 0.22
CA SER A 280 -9.51 23.56 -0.13
C SER A 280 -8.51 24.39 0.67
N VAL A 281 -7.64 25.12 -0.03
CA VAL A 281 -6.58 25.91 0.56
C VAL A 281 -6.65 27.35 0.02
N PRO A 282 -6.71 28.37 0.89
CA PRO A 282 -6.59 29.76 0.47
C PRO A 282 -5.36 29.98 -0.44
N GLY A 283 -5.59 30.58 -1.61
CA GLY A 283 -4.55 30.79 -2.62
C GLY A 283 -4.52 29.76 -3.75
N ILE A 284 -5.31 28.70 -3.67
CA ILE A 284 -5.51 27.72 -4.75
C ILE A 284 -6.99 27.72 -5.15
N GLU A 285 -7.27 27.83 -6.45
CA GLU A 285 -8.64 27.73 -6.96
C GLU A 285 -9.02 26.26 -7.19
N GLY A 286 -10.17 25.85 -6.66
CA GLY A 286 -10.69 24.50 -6.81
C GLY A 286 -10.11 23.51 -5.80
N ASP A 287 -10.17 22.23 -6.16
CA ASP A 287 -9.73 21.12 -5.33
C ASP A 287 -8.20 20.98 -5.38
N VAL A 288 -7.60 20.65 -4.24
CA VAL A 288 -6.16 20.38 -4.11
C VAL A 288 -5.91 19.17 -3.23
N ASP A 289 -4.88 18.40 -3.59
CA ASP A 289 -4.44 17.25 -2.83
C ASP A 289 -3.74 17.69 -1.54
N LEU A 290 -4.11 17.07 -0.41
CA LEU A 290 -3.57 17.38 0.91
C LEU A 290 -2.83 16.20 1.51
N ASN A 291 -1.72 16.53 2.16
CA ASN A 291 -0.72 15.57 2.61
C ASN A 291 -0.33 15.80 4.07
N LEU A 292 0.00 14.72 4.76
CA LEU A 292 0.75 14.76 6.02
C LEU A 292 2.14 14.15 5.81
N CYS A 293 3.18 14.82 6.32
CA CYS A 293 4.54 14.27 6.37
C CYS A 293 4.91 13.91 7.81
N PHE A 294 5.33 12.67 8.01
CA PHE A 294 5.75 12.12 9.30
C PHE A 294 7.29 12.03 9.43
N ALA A 295 8.01 12.25 8.33
CA ALA A 295 9.45 12.11 8.24
C ALA A 295 10.19 13.45 8.23
N SER A 296 11.52 13.38 8.37
CA SER A 296 12.45 14.50 8.17
C SER A 296 13.41 14.14 7.05
N PHE A 297 13.61 15.06 6.10
CA PHE A 297 14.46 14.88 4.92
C PHE A 297 15.72 15.76 4.98
#